data_AF-A2EVS5-F1
#
_entry.id   AF-A2EVS5-F1
#
_cell.length_a   1.000
_cell.length_b   1.000
_cell.length_c   1.000
_cell.angle_alpha   90.00
_cell.angle_beta   90.00
_cell.angle_gamma   90.00
#
_symmetry.space_group_name_H-M   'P 1'
#
loop_
_entity.id
_entity.type
_entity.pdbx_description
1 polymer ?
#
loop_
_entity_poly.entity_id
_entity_poly.type
_entity_poly.pdbx_seq_one_letter_code
_entity_poly.pdbx_strand_id
1 'polypeptide(L)'
;MFATTAPNSLVMNPTSMLVEMKSFIPSSYTFETEIQKIKQELLQGDLDCSAKDETNEQYLYEMQDIIDHLPKLPEIQQQKLTIPEFDEIEVRLTDSVEIKKFIRKVNYEFLGFHCNHKVIDIYKSEEFKTYDNFVSLVAECVLQIRDKDRRGKVWNQQIKPATFELKKTIYALVILAGQISEYNAKMNSQCSKCKAATRKYN
;
A
#
# COMPACT_ATOMS: atom_id res chain seq x y z
N MET A 1 23.99 9.31 29.42
CA MET A 1 23.75 8.36 28.32
C MET A 1 22.29 8.51 27.93
N PHE A 2 22.01 9.37 26.95
CA PHE A 2 20.66 9.52 26.39
C PHE A 2 20.52 8.54 25.23
N ALA A 3 19.60 7.59 25.36
CA ALA A 3 19.20 6.71 24.29
C ALA A 3 18.38 7.53 23.29
N THR A 4 18.96 7.83 22.14
CA THR A 4 18.24 8.41 21.00
C THR A 4 17.60 7.26 20.22
N THR A 5 16.31 7.05 20.43
CA THR A 5 15.48 6.18 19.61
C THR A 5 15.51 6.68 18.17
N ALA A 6 16.01 5.86 17.24
CA ALA A 6 16.06 6.18 15.82
C ALA A 6 14.64 6.37 15.25
N PRO A 7 14.42 7.29 14.28
CA PRO A 7 13.10 7.61 13.80
C PRO A 7 12.60 6.55 12.82
N ASN A 8 11.40 6.04 13.11
CA ASN A 8 10.50 5.25 12.29
C ASN A 8 10.83 5.25 10.78
N SER A 9 11.37 4.15 10.27
CA SER A 9 11.11 3.74 8.90
C SER A 9 9.60 3.50 8.78
N LEU A 10 8.89 4.30 7.99
CA LEU A 10 7.52 3.96 7.57
C LEU A 10 7.62 2.78 6.61
N VAL A 11 7.74 1.58 7.18
CA VAL A 11 7.53 0.31 6.48
C VAL A 11 6.04 0.23 6.27
N MET A 12 5.57 0.63 5.08
CA MET A 12 4.17 0.52 4.72
C MET A 12 3.97 -0.84 4.06
N ASN A 13 3.39 -1.78 4.80
CA ASN A 13 2.91 -3.03 4.22
C ASN A 13 1.77 -2.70 3.24
N PRO A 14 1.84 -3.10 1.95
CA PRO A 14 0.76 -2.91 0.99
C PRO A 14 -0.60 -3.42 1.50
N THR A 15 -0.59 -4.51 2.27
CA THR A 15 -1.77 -5.09 2.93
C THR A 15 -2.31 -4.20 4.05
N SER A 16 -1.45 -3.48 4.78
CA SER A 16 -1.84 -2.52 5.83
C SER A 16 -2.40 -1.21 5.25
N MET A 17 -1.88 -0.74 4.11
CA MET A 17 -2.41 0.46 3.45
C MET A 17 -3.80 0.27 2.83
N LEU A 18 -4.15 -0.97 2.40
CA LEU A 18 -5.52 -1.33 2.02
C LEU A 18 -6.53 -1.08 3.16
N VAL A 19 -6.10 -1.33 4.40
CA VAL A 19 -6.90 -1.13 5.62
C VAL A 19 -6.96 0.35 5.98
N GLU A 20 -5.84 1.08 5.88
CA GLU A 20 -5.72 2.49 6.30
C GLU A 20 -6.37 3.50 5.35
N MET A 21 -6.27 3.32 4.02
CA MET A 21 -6.78 4.28 3.02
C MET A 21 -8.31 4.45 3.01
N LYS A 22 -9.06 3.56 3.65
CA LYS A 22 -10.54 3.59 3.67
C LYS A 22 -11.16 4.03 4.99
N SER A 23 -10.34 4.51 5.94
CA SER A 23 -10.78 5.16 7.18
C SER A 23 -11.56 6.48 6.98
N PHE A 24 -11.84 6.87 5.72
CA PHE A 24 -12.50 8.12 5.33
C PHE A 24 -13.92 7.97 4.74
N ILE A 25 -14.66 6.89 5.01
CA ILE A 25 -16.04 6.73 4.51
C ILE A 25 -17.08 6.98 5.65
N PRO A 26 -18.11 7.83 5.44
CA PRO A 26 -19.05 8.23 6.49
C PRO A 26 -19.96 7.10 6.96
N SER A 27 -20.41 7.27 8.21
CA SER A 27 -21.31 6.41 8.96
C SER A 27 -22.72 6.25 8.35
N SER A 28 -22.90 5.29 7.47
CA SER A 28 -24.19 4.65 7.24
C SER A 28 -24.01 3.14 7.12
N TYR A 29 -24.63 2.38 8.02
CA TYR A 29 -24.57 0.91 8.04
C TYR A 29 -25.28 0.36 6.79
N THR A 30 -24.49 0.03 5.77
CA THR A 30 -24.97 -0.55 4.51
C THR A 30 -24.11 -1.77 4.19
N PHE A 31 -24.66 -2.75 3.48
CA PHE A 31 -23.99 -3.97 2.98
C PHE A 31 -22.51 -3.80 2.59
N GLU A 32 -22.16 -2.64 2.04
CA GLU A 32 -20.80 -2.25 1.68
C GLU A 32 -19.83 -2.21 2.88
N THR A 33 -20.27 -1.77 4.07
CA THR A 33 -19.45 -1.77 5.30
C THR A 33 -19.19 -3.18 5.82
N GLU A 34 -20.16 -4.10 5.70
CA GLU A 34 -19.97 -5.51 6.07
C GLU A 34 -18.99 -6.20 5.13
N ILE A 35 -19.11 -5.97 3.82
CA ILE A 35 -18.13 -6.48 2.85
C ILE A 35 -16.73 -5.90 3.13
N GLN A 36 -16.60 -4.60 3.38
CA GLN A 36 -15.28 -4.03 3.70
C GLN A 36 -14.69 -4.65 4.97
N LYS A 37 -15.51 -4.91 5.99
CA LYS A 37 -15.05 -5.58 7.22
C LYS A 37 -14.56 -7.00 6.93
N ILE A 38 -15.32 -7.78 6.18
CA ILE A 38 -14.91 -9.13 5.76
C ILE A 38 -13.63 -9.10 4.93
N LYS A 39 -13.48 -8.14 4.01
CA LYS A 39 -12.24 -7.96 3.25
C LYS A 39 -11.05 -7.69 4.17
N GLN A 40 -11.21 -6.86 5.20
CA GLN A 40 -10.16 -6.64 6.19
C GLN A 40 -9.84 -7.92 6.96
N GLU A 41 -10.87 -8.65 7.39
CA GLU A 41 -10.71 -9.92 8.12
C GLU A 41 -9.92 -10.96 7.29
N LEU A 42 -10.31 -11.11 6.01
CA LEU A 42 -9.63 -12.00 5.07
C LEU A 42 -8.15 -11.64 4.87
N LEU A 43 -7.85 -10.34 4.73
CA LEU A 43 -6.50 -9.85 4.46
C LEU A 43 -5.58 -9.90 5.69
N GLN A 44 -6.16 -9.84 6.89
CA GLN A 44 -5.43 -9.95 8.17
C GLN A 44 -5.25 -11.40 8.61
N GLY A 45 -6.05 -12.33 8.07
CA GLY A 45 -6.02 -13.74 8.45
C GLY A 45 -6.78 -14.04 9.75
N ASP A 46 -7.71 -13.18 10.14
CA ASP A 46 -8.52 -13.28 11.36
C ASP A 46 -10.00 -13.52 11.07
N LEU A 47 -10.33 -14.05 9.90
CA LEU A 47 -11.69 -14.41 9.52
C LEU A 47 -12.29 -15.42 10.52
N ASP A 48 -13.38 -15.03 11.17
CA ASP A 48 -14.20 -15.95 11.95
C ASP A 48 -14.85 -16.99 11.04
N CYS A 49 -14.35 -18.22 11.13
CA CYS A 49 -14.80 -19.38 10.36
C CYS A 49 -15.87 -20.21 11.08
N SER A 50 -16.35 -19.78 12.26
CA SER A 50 -17.36 -20.53 13.00
C SER A 50 -18.71 -20.52 12.26
N ALA A 51 -19.31 -21.70 12.09
CA ALA A 51 -20.65 -21.85 11.54
C ALA A 51 -21.47 -22.89 12.32
N LYS A 52 -22.79 -22.86 12.19
CA LYS A 52 -23.67 -23.87 12.79
C LYS A 52 -23.62 -25.19 12.03
N ASP A 53 -23.46 -25.11 10.71
CA ASP A 53 -23.31 -26.27 9.83
C ASP A 53 -21.84 -26.52 9.51
N GLU A 54 -21.38 -27.76 9.68
CA GLU A 54 -19.99 -28.17 9.44
C GLU A 54 -19.55 -27.93 7.98
N THR A 55 -20.47 -28.05 7.02
CA THR A 55 -20.16 -27.78 5.60
C THR A 55 -19.91 -26.30 5.36
N ASN A 56 -20.70 -25.43 6.01
CA ASN A 56 -20.52 -23.98 5.92
C ASN A 56 -19.22 -23.55 6.59
N GLU A 57 -18.88 -24.14 7.74
CA GLU A 57 -17.59 -23.94 8.42
C GLU A 57 -16.42 -24.29 7.50
N GLN A 58 -16.48 -25.45 6.84
CA GLN A 58 -15.47 -25.85 5.86
C GLN A 58 -15.34 -24.84 4.71
N TYR A 59 -16.45 -24.31 4.19
CA TYR A 59 -16.39 -23.29 3.14
C TYR A 59 -15.76 -21.98 3.62
N LEU A 60 -15.96 -21.58 4.88
CA LEU A 60 -15.31 -20.39 5.43
C LEU A 60 -13.80 -20.58 5.51
N TYR A 61 -13.33 -21.74 5.95
CA TYR A 61 -11.91 -22.10 5.91
C TYR A 61 -11.35 -22.10 4.48
N GLU A 62 -12.08 -22.65 3.51
CA GLU A 62 -11.67 -22.61 2.09
C GLU A 62 -11.52 -21.16 1.58
N MET A 63 -12.39 -20.23 1.98
CA MET A 63 -12.28 -18.83 1.58
C MET A 63 -11.03 -18.16 2.15
N GLN A 64 -10.69 -18.44 3.42
CA GLN A 64 -9.47 -17.94 4.04
C GLN A 64 -8.23 -18.54 3.37
N ASP A 65 -8.21 -19.85 3.17
CA ASP A 65 -7.11 -20.56 2.50
C ASP A 65 -6.83 -19.98 1.10
N ILE A 66 -7.87 -19.68 0.33
CA ILE A 66 -7.70 -19.09 -1.01
C ILE A 66 -6.90 -17.78 -0.95
N ILE A 67 -7.14 -16.94 0.06
CA ILE A 67 -6.45 -15.66 0.24
C ILE A 67 -5.03 -15.86 0.79
N ASP A 68 -4.87 -16.73 1.80
CA ASP A 68 -3.58 -16.97 2.45
C ASP A 68 -2.52 -17.56 1.52
N HIS A 69 -2.96 -18.32 0.52
CA HIS A 69 -2.10 -18.94 -0.48
C HIS A 69 -1.83 -18.02 -1.69
N LEU A 70 -2.35 -16.79 -1.73
CA LEU A 70 -2.00 -15.84 -2.79
C LEU A 70 -0.52 -15.40 -2.69
N PRO A 71 0.14 -15.12 -3.83
CA PRO A 71 1.47 -14.53 -3.83
C PRO A 71 1.50 -13.22 -3.03
N LYS A 72 2.38 -13.15 -2.03
CA LYS A 72 2.56 -11.93 -1.23
C LYS A 72 3.27 -10.86 -2.03
N LEU A 73 2.74 -9.63 -1.99
CA LEU A 73 3.40 -8.48 -2.59
C LEU A 73 4.63 -8.08 -1.77
N PRO A 74 5.73 -7.67 -2.43
CA PRO A 74 6.89 -7.12 -1.73
C PRO A 74 6.48 -5.83 -1.00
N GLU A 75 7.09 -5.59 0.16
CA GLU A 75 6.84 -4.36 0.91
C GLU A 75 7.39 -3.15 0.14
N ILE A 76 6.65 -2.05 0.18
CA ILE A 76 7.13 -0.79 -0.39
C ILE A 76 8.19 -0.23 0.57
N GLN A 77 9.45 -0.28 0.14
CA GLN A 77 10.57 0.22 0.93
C GLN A 77 10.81 1.69 0.58
N GLN A 78 10.50 2.60 1.51
CA GLN A 78 10.99 3.96 1.44
C GLN A 78 12.45 3.99 1.90
N GLN A 79 13.41 3.79 1.00
CA GLN A 79 14.82 3.97 1.34
C GLN A 79 15.12 5.44 1.57
N LYS A 80 15.23 5.87 2.83
CA LYS A 80 15.70 7.21 3.18
C LYS A 80 17.17 7.32 2.75
N LEU A 81 17.41 7.98 1.61
CA LEU A 81 18.76 8.39 1.26
C LEU A 81 19.30 9.33 2.34
N THR A 82 20.49 9.03 2.86
CA THR A 82 21.36 10.05 3.45
C THR A 82 21.99 10.82 2.29
N ILE A 83 21.22 11.74 1.70
CA ILE A 83 21.78 12.68 0.72
C ILE A 83 22.73 13.59 1.52
N PRO A 84 23.99 13.78 1.13
CA PRO A 84 24.80 14.88 1.65
C PRO A 84 24.07 16.19 1.31
N GLU A 85 23.54 16.87 2.31
CA GLU A 85 23.02 18.22 2.13
C GLU A 85 24.25 19.12 1.86
N PHE A 86 24.26 19.80 0.70
CA PHE A 86 25.25 20.83 0.44
C PHE A 86 24.83 22.06 1.23
N ASP A 87 25.67 22.47 2.19
CA ASP A 87 25.49 23.73 2.90
C ASP A 87 25.65 24.90 1.92
N GLU A 88 24.87 25.96 2.13
CA GLU A 88 25.02 27.19 1.35
C GLU A 88 26.45 27.71 1.45
N ILE A 89 27.11 27.88 0.31
CA ILE A 89 28.46 28.46 0.30
C ILE A 89 28.31 29.96 0.54
N GLU A 90 28.82 30.44 1.67
CA GLU A 90 28.79 31.86 2.02
C GLU A 90 29.59 32.71 1.03
N VAL A 91 28.98 33.80 0.57
CA VAL A 91 29.65 34.80 -0.26
C VAL A 91 30.40 35.79 0.64
N ARG A 92 31.72 35.81 0.59
CA ARG A 92 32.53 36.73 1.40
C ARG A 92 32.68 38.08 0.71
N LEU A 93 32.80 39.15 1.50
CA LEU A 93 33.03 40.50 0.99
C LEU A 93 34.34 40.61 0.21
N THR A 94 35.34 39.82 0.59
CA THR A 94 36.67 39.71 -0.04
C THR A 94 36.68 38.99 -1.38
N ASP A 95 35.58 38.33 -1.77
CA ASP A 95 35.54 37.52 -3.00
C ASP A 95 35.51 38.41 -4.24
N SER A 96 36.18 37.95 -5.31
CA SER A 96 36.14 38.60 -6.61
C SER A 96 34.73 38.55 -7.21
N VAL A 97 34.45 39.43 -8.19
CA VAL A 97 33.14 39.47 -8.86
C VAL A 97 32.81 38.14 -9.55
N GLU A 98 33.83 37.46 -10.08
CA GLU A 98 33.73 36.16 -10.74
C GLU A 98 33.43 35.05 -9.73
N ILE A 99 34.10 35.05 -8.56
CA ILE A 99 33.88 34.09 -7.48
C ILE A 99 32.47 34.27 -6.91
N LYS A 100 32.02 35.51 -6.68
CA LYS A 100 30.66 35.82 -6.25
C LYS A 100 29.60 35.29 -7.23
N LYS A 101 29.84 35.41 -8.54
CA LYS A 101 28.95 34.88 -9.58
C LYS A 101 28.97 33.34 -9.61
N PHE A 102 30.13 32.73 -9.46
CA PHE A 102 30.28 31.27 -9.39
C PHE A 102 29.55 30.69 -8.18
N ILE A 103 29.75 31.26 -6.98
CA ILE A 103 29.07 30.83 -5.74
C ILE A 103 27.56 30.93 -5.89
N ARG A 104 27.02 32.04 -6.44
CA ARG A 104 25.58 32.16 -6.71
C ARG A 104 25.05 31.11 -7.68
N LYS A 105 25.82 30.78 -8.71
CA LYS A 105 25.46 29.77 -9.71
C LYS A 105 25.48 28.38 -9.10
N VAL A 106 26.50 28.04 -8.31
CA VAL A 106 26.60 26.76 -7.59
C VAL A 106 25.50 26.64 -6.54
N ASN A 107 25.28 27.67 -5.73
CA ASN A 107 24.16 27.67 -4.78
C ASN A 107 22.83 27.51 -5.52
N TYR A 108 22.59 28.19 -6.65
CA TYR A 108 21.35 28.03 -7.42
C TYR A 108 21.20 26.65 -8.07
N GLU A 109 22.26 26.10 -8.65
CA GLU A 109 22.24 24.80 -9.34
C GLU A 109 22.14 23.64 -8.34
N PHE A 110 22.83 23.73 -7.19
CA PHE A 110 22.94 22.65 -6.22
C PHE A 110 21.96 22.74 -5.05
N LEU A 111 21.45 23.93 -4.70
CA LEU A 111 20.31 24.07 -3.78
C LEU A 111 19.00 23.77 -4.53
N GLY A 112 18.55 22.52 -4.45
CA GLY A 112 17.19 22.13 -4.86
C GLY A 112 17.08 21.32 -6.16
N PHE A 113 18.02 20.41 -6.39
CA PHE A 113 17.96 19.47 -7.53
C PHE A 113 16.66 18.65 -7.57
N HIS A 114 16.18 18.52 -8.82
CA HIS A 114 14.90 18.02 -9.27
C HIS A 114 14.44 16.71 -8.62
N CYS A 115 13.19 16.67 -8.17
CA CYS A 115 12.48 15.43 -7.89
C CYS A 115 11.54 15.07 -9.04
N ASN A 116 11.73 13.89 -9.64
CA ASN A 116 10.69 13.25 -10.43
C ASN A 116 9.74 12.51 -9.47
N HIS A 117 8.83 13.24 -8.82
CA HIS A 117 7.71 12.59 -8.13
C HIS A 117 6.68 12.12 -9.16
N LYS A 118 7.00 11.05 -9.87
CA LYS A 118 5.95 10.17 -10.38
C LYS A 118 5.71 9.17 -9.27
N VAL A 119 4.87 9.55 -8.30
CA VAL A 119 4.22 8.54 -7.46
C VAL A 119 3.41 7.72 -8.44
N ILE A 120 3.94 6.57 -8.85
CA ILE A 120 3.16 5.61 -9.62
C ILE A 120 2.06 5.19 -8.65
N ASP A 121 0.84 5.57 -8.98
CA ASP A 121 -0.33 5.21 -8.22
C ASP A 121 -0.61 3.72 -8.54
N ILE A 122 0.21 2.83 -7.97
CA ILE A 122 0.11 1.37 -8.16
C ILE A 122 -1.32 0.90 -7.86
N TYR A 123 -2.02 1.61 -6.97
CA TYR A 123 -3.42 1.40 -6.60
C TYR A 123 -4.44 1.80 -7.67
N LYS A 124 -4.05 2.57 -8.70
CA LYS A 124 -4.89 2.87 -9.88
C LYS A 124 -4.68 1.90 -11.04
N SER A 125 -3.70 1.01 -10.94
CA SER A 125 -3.38 0.03 -11.97
C SER A 125 -4.53 -0.95 -12.21
N GLU A 126 -4.61 -1.50 -13.42
CA GLU A 126 -5.64 -2.51 -13.76
C GLU A 126 -5.41 -3.81 -12.98
N GLU A 127 -4.14 -4.11 -12.70
CA GLU A 127 -3.71 -5.28 -11.95
C GLU A 127 -4.18 -5.19 -10.50
N PHE A 128 -4.03 -4.02 -9.86
CA PHE A 128 -4.55 -3.80 -8.51
C PHE A 128 -6.07 -3.90 -8.46
N LYS A 129 -6.78 -3.35 -9.45
CA LYS A 129 -8.25 -3.50 -9.54
C LYS A 129 -8.65 -4.96 -9.71
N THR A 130 -7.89 -5.74 -10.50
CA THR A 130 -8.14 -7.17 -10.69
C THR A 130 -8.00 -7.92 -9.36
N TYR A 131 -6.94 -7.62 -8.60
CA TYR A 131 -6.76 -8.17 -7.25
C TYR A 131 -7.86 -7.75 -6.27
N ASP A 132 -8.20 -6.45 -6.21
CA ASP A 132 -9.22 -5.93 -5.30
C ASP A 132 -10.62 -6.51 -5.62
N ASN A 133 -10.94 -6.70 -6.90
CA ASN A 133 -12.17 -7.35 -7.35
C ASN A 133 -12.23 -8.82 -6.90
N PHE A 134 -11.10 -9.54 -6.99
CA PHE A 134 -11.03 -10.92 -6.52
C PHE A 134 -11.23 -11.04 -5.01
N VAL A 135 -10.58 -10.19 -4.20
CA VAL A 135 -10.78 -10.16 -2.74
C VAL A 135 -12.24 -9.79 -2.41
N SER A 136 -12.86 -8.91 -3.19
CA SER A 136 -14.29 -8.58 -3.04
C SER A 136 -15.20 -9.78 -3.34
N LEU A 137 -14.90 -10.55 -4.38
CA LEU A 137 -15.63 -11.78 -4.72
C LEU A 137 -15.57 -12.81 -3.57
N VAL A 138 -14.38 -13.00 -2.98
CA VAL A 138 -14.21 -13.90 -1.82
C VAL A 138 -14.99 -13.39 -0.61
N ALA A 139 -14.96 -12.09 -0.35
CA ALA A 139 -15.74 -11.48 0.74
C ALA A 139 -17.26 -11.64 0.55
N GLU A 140 -17.74 -11.51 -0.70
CA GLU A 140 -19.15 -11.79 -1.03
C GLU A 140 -19.52 -13.26 -0.79
N CYS A 141 -18.62 -14.20 -1.09
CA CYS A 141 -18.83 -15.62 -0.79
C CYS A 141 -18.97 -15.85 0.72
N VAL A 142 -18.05 -15.32 1.52
CA VAL A 142 -18.11 -15.39 2.99
C VAL A 142 -19.44 -14.83 3.52
N LEU A 143 -19.86 -13.66 3.02
CA LEU A 143 -21.12 -13.05 3.43
C LEU A 143 -22.32 -13.95 3.11
N GLN A 144 -22.35 -14.57 1.94
CA GLN A 144 -23.41 -15.51 1.58
C GLN A 144 -23.39 -16.77 2.42
N ILE A 145 -22.22 -17.34 2.71
CA ILE A 145 -22.09 -18.51 3.59
C ILE A 145 -22.68 -18.18 4.96
N ARG A 146 -22.28 -17.05 5.55
CA ARG A 146 -22.80 -16.55 6.84
C ARG A 146 -24.33 -16.32 6.80
N ASP A 147 -24.87 -15.74 5.72
CA ASP A 147 -26.34 -15.55 5.57
C ASP A 147 -27.10 -16.89 5.45
N LYS A 148 -26.57 -17.86 4.70
CA LYS A 148 -27.18 -19.20 4.58
C LYS A 148 -27.14 -19.94 5.90
N ASP A 149 -25.99 -19.91 6.59
CA ASP A 149 -25.81 -20.54 7.90
C ASP A 149 -26.77 -19.97 8.94
N ARG A 150 -26.93 -18.64 8.97
CA ARG A 150 -27.90 -17.96 9.84
C ARG A 150 -29.33 -18.44 9.63
N ARG A 151 -29.67 -18.81 8.39
CA ARG A 151 -30.99 -19.34 7.98
C ARG A 151 -31.11 -20.86 8.15
N GLY A 152 -30.08 -21.53 8.69
CA GLY A 152 -30.04 -22.98 8.84
C GLY A 152 -29.97 -23.72 7.49
N LYS A 153 -29.32 -23.12 6.50
CA LYS A 153 -29.14 -23.70 5.15
C LYS A 153 -27.66 -23.82 4.81
N VAL A 154 -27.33 -24.82 4.02
CA VAL A 154 -25.99 -24.98 3.45
C VAL A 154 -25.85 -24.07 2.21
N TRP A 155 -24.71 -23.40 2.09
CA TRP A 155 -24.39 -22.61 0.91
C TRP A 155 -24.14 -23.50 -0.31
N ASN A 156 -24.68 -23.11 -1.47
CA ASN A 156 -24.71 -23.93 -2.68
C ASN A 156 -23.64 -23.53 -3.73
N GLN A 157 -22.57 -22.87 -3.28
CA GLN A 157 -21.38 -22.54 -4.10
C GLN A 157 -21.63 -21.67 -5.35
N GLN A 158 -22.76 -20.96 -5.45
CA GLN A 158 -23.13 -20.21 -6.66
C GLN A 158 -22.12 -19.16 -7.11
N ILE A 159 -21.35 -18.58 -6.18
CA ILE A 159 -20.41 -17.48 -6.45
C ILE A 159 -18.96 -17.91 -6.17
N LYS A 160 -18.70 -19.21 -5.96
CA LYS A 160 -17.36 -19.70 -5.63
C LYS A 160 -16.32 -19.24 -6.68
N PRO A 161 -15.17 -18.68 -6.27
CA PRO A 161 -14.16 -18.21 -7.21
C PRO A 161 -13.74 -19.32 -8.17
N ALA A 162 -13.85 -19.04 -9.47
CA ALA A 162 -13.45 -19.99 -10.50
C ALA A 162 -11.91 -20.04 -10.63
N THR A 163 -11.39 -21.18 -11.10
CA THR A 163 -9.95 -21.36 -11.36
C THR A 163 -9.39 -20.31 -12.32
N PHE A 164 -10.21 -19.80 -13.25
CA PHE A 164 -9.83 -18.73 -14.16
C PHE A 164 -9.57 -17.40 -13.44
N GLU A 165 -10.47 -17.00 -12.54
CA GLU A 165 -10.33 -15.78 -11.73
C GLU A 165 -9.08 -15.87 -10.85
N LEU A 166 -8.85 -17.02 -10.22
CA LEU A 166 -7.65 -17.25 -9.41
C LEU A 166 -6.36 -17.09 -10.24
N LYS A 167 -6.29 -17.69 -11.43
CA LYS A 167 -5.11 -17.54 -12.32
C LYS A 167 -4.90 -16.10 -12.75
N LYS A 168 -5.98 -15.38 -13.05
CA LYS A 168 -5.93 -13.96 -13.43
C LYS A 168 -5.40 -13.09 -12.29
N THR A 169 -5.86 -13.34 -11.06
CA THR A 169 -5.39 -12.65 -9.85
C THR A 169 -3.92 -12.93 -9.57
N ILE A 170 -3.48 -14.19 -9.68
CA ILE A 170 -2.06 -14.55 -9.51
C ILE A 170 -1.19 -13.78 -10.53
N TYR A 171 -1.60 -13.74 -11.80
CA TYR A 171 -0.88 -13.00 -12.82
C TYR A 171 -0.80 -11.50 -12.53
N ALA A 172 -1.92 -10.90 -12.09
CA ALA A 172 -1.96 -9.51 -11.68
C ALA A 172 -1.02 -9.22 -10.48
N LEU A 173 -1.01 -10.10 -9.48
CA LEU A 173 -0.11 -9.99 -8.32
C LEU A 173 1.37 -10.07 -8.71
N VAL A 174 1.73 -10.93 -9.68
CA VAL A 174 3.11 -11.00 -10.19
C VAL A 174 3.51 -9.69 -10.87
N ILE A 175 2.63 -9.10 -11.69
CA ILE A 175 2.90 -7.79 -12.32
C ILE A 175 3.04 -6.71 -11.26
N LEU A 176 2.13 -6.67 -10.26
CA LEU A 176 2.20 -5.72 -9.15
C LEU A 176 3.50 -5.86 -8.37
N ALA A 177 3.95 -7.09 -8.09
CA ALA A 177 5.22 -7.34 -7.42
C ALA A 177 6.40 -6.81 -8.25
N GLY A 178 6.36 -6.96 -9.58
CA GLY A 178 7.32 -6.35 -10.50
C GLY A 178 7.29 -4.81 -10.44
N GLN A 179 6.11 -4.20 -10.49
CA GLN A 179 5.92 -2.75 -10.40
C GLN A 179 6.40 -2.19 -9.06
N ILE A 180 6.11 -2.87 -7.94
CA ILE A 180 6.59 -2.48 -6.60
C ILE A 180 8.11 -2.64 -6.52
N SER A 181 8.68 -3.70 -7.09
CA SER A 181 10.14 -3.89 -7.11
C SER A 181 10.83 -2.82 -7.95
N GLU A 182 10.27 -2.49 -9.11
CA GLU A 182 10.74 -1.39 -9.96
C GLU A 182 10.61 -0.04 -9.25
N TYR A 183 9.49 0.19 -8.55
CA TYR A 183 9.26 1.35 -7.72
C TYR A 183 10.31 1.45 -6.61
N ASN A 184 10.53 0.39 -5.84
CA ASN A 184 11.53 0.33 -4.78
C ASN A 184 12.96 0.56 -5.31
N ALA A 185 13.29 0.01 -6.48
CA ALA A 185 14.58 0.23 -7.14
C ALA A 185 14.76 1.67 -7.64
N LYS A 186 13.67 2.35 -8.02
CA LYS A 186 13.69 3.74 -8.52
C LYS A 186 13.48 4.80 -7.43
N MET A 187 12.95 4.42 -6.27
CA MET A 187 12.56 5.36 -5.21
C MET A 187 13.74 5.81 -4.36
N ASN A 188 14.30 6.94 -4.75
CA ASN A 188 15.09 7.84 -3.92
C ASN A 188 14.15 8.61 -2.97
N SER A 189 13.84 8.04 -1.79
CA SER A 189 12.59 8.38 -1.09
C SER A 189 12.43 9.79 -0.50
N GLN A 190 13.44 10.66 -0.45
CA GLN A 190 13.24 12.03 0.04
C GLN A 190 14.19 13.00 -0.66
N CYS A 191 13.74 13.62 -1.75
CA CYS A 191 14.42 14.78 -2.30
C CYS A 191 14.40 15.93 -1.28
N SER A 192 15.55 16.54 -1.05
CA SER A 192 15.76 17.70 -0.17
C SER A 192 14.74 18.84 -0.41
N LYS A 193 14.21 18.96 -1.63
CA LYS A 193 13.20 19.96 -2.02
C LYS A 193 11.81 19.73 -1.39
N CYS A 194 11.35 18.49 -1.23
CA CYS A 194 10.05 18.22 -0.59
C CYS A 194 10.09 18.46 0.91
N LYS A 195 11.21 18.13 1.57
CA LYS A 195 11.44 18.49 2.97
C LYS A 195 11.51 20.00 3.18
N ALA A 196 12.15 20.73 2.26
CA ALA A 196 12.22 22.19 2.31
C ALA A 196 10.84 22.84 2.10
N ALA A 197 9.99 22.29 1.24
CA ALA A 197 8.63 22.82 1.01
C ALA A 197 7.71 22.67 2.23
N THR A 198 7.74 21.52 2.94
CA THR A 198 6.94 21.32 4.16
C THR A 198 7.37 22.25 5.30
N ARG A 199 8.66 22.62 5.36
CA ARG A 199 9.20 23.59 6.33
C ARG A 199 8.83 25.04 6.02
N LYS A 200 8.33 25.34 4.81
CA LYS A 200 7.96 26.71 4.41
C LYS A 200 6.56 27.13 4.88
N TYR A 201 5.74 26.17 5.30
CA TYR A 201 4.34 26.38 5.71
C TYR A 201 4.06 26.04 7.18
N ASN A 202 5.11 25.79 7.98
CA ASN A 202 5.06 25.70 9.44
C ASN A 202 5.84 26.86 10.05
#